data_AF-A0A1G7G465-F1
#
_entry.id   AF-A0A1G7G465-F1
#
_cell.length_a   1.000
_cell.length_b   1.000
_cell.length_c   1.000
_cell.angle_alpha   90.00
_cell.angle_beta   90.00
_cell.angle_gamma   90.00
#
_symmetry.space_group_name_H-M   'P 1'
#
loop_
_entity.id
_entity.type
_entity.pdbx_description
1 polymer ?
#
loop_
_entity_poly.entity_id
_entity_poly.type
_entity_poly.pdbx_seq_one_letter_code
_entity_poly.pdbx_strand_id
1 'polypeptide(L)'
;MIEPDPNLGVGRVKRVESKWLTFRVAKEPMNTLKLRQAIAHAIDVASIIENIMMGSGEANNAFLTASHMFAGASDSFPTYAPERPWRCLPGPATRRARGCAS
;
A
#
# COMPACT_ATOMS: atom_id res chain seq x y z
N MET A 1 4.88 22.94 18.85
CA MET A 1 3.74 22.77 17.91
C MET A 1 3.72 24.03 17.05
N ILE A 2 3.70 23.93 15.71
CA ILE A 2 3.90 25.07 14.80
C ILE A 2 2.60 25.90 14.62
N GLU A 3 1.44 25.24 14.68
CA GLU A 3 0.12 25.86 14.49
C GLU A 3 -0.27 26.97 15.50
N PRO A 4 0.12 26.92 16.79
CA PRO A 4 -0.20 28.01 17.71
C PRO A 4 0.72 29.23 17.61
N ASP A 5 1.77 29.23 16.78
CA ASP A 5 2.69 30.38 16.67
C ASP A 5 2.03 31.50 15.84
N PRO A 6 1.76 32.69 16.42
CA PRO A 6 1.10 33.78 15.70
C PRO A 6 1.96 34.40 14.59
N ASN A 7 3.26 34.09 14.52
CA ASN A 7 4.16 34.58 13.47
C ASN A 7 4.27 33.62 12.28
N LEU A 8 3.61 32.45 12.31
CA LEU A 8 3.71 31.43 11.28
C LEU A 8 2.34 31.09 10.69
N GLY A 9 2.27 31.04 9.36
CA GLY A 9 1.10 30.55 8.62
C GLY A 9 1.30 29.11 8.13
N VAL A 10 0.36 28.22 8.42
CA VAL A 10 0.36 26.84 7.90
C VAL A 10 -0.63 26.72 6.75
N GLY A 11 -0.12 26.62 5.53
CA GLY A 11 -0.92 26.38 4.33
C GLY A 11 -1.24 24.89 4.13
N ARG A 12 -2.51 24.55 3.98
CA ARG A 12 -2.98 23.19 3.64
C ARG A 12 -3.62 23.22 2.26
N VAL A 13 -3.05 22.45 1.34
CA VAL A 13 -3.55 22.35 -0.04
C VAL A 13 -3.60 20.90 -0.47
N LYS A 14 -4.65 20.54 -1.22
CA LYS A 14 -4.72 19.23 -1.87
C LYS A 14 -3.67 19.20 -2.99
N ARG A 15 -2.83 18.16 -2.99
CA ARG A 15 -1.81 17.92 -4.01
C ARG A 15 -2.17 16.66 -4.79
N VAL A 16 -1.90 16.71 -6.09
CA VAL A 16 -1.96 15.53 -6.96
C VAL A 16 -0.61 14.81 -6.83
N GLU A 17 -0.53 13.88 -5.88
CA GLU A 17 0.69 13.13 -5.62
C GLU A 17 0.35 11.71 -5.16
N SER A 18 1.06 10.72 -5.69
CA SER A 18 1.00 9.34 -5.23
C SER A 18 2.37 8.88 -4.78
N LYS A 19 2.41 8.19 -3.64
CA LYS A 19 3.61 7.49 -3.17
C LYS A 19 3.45 5.99 -3.42
N TRP A 20 4.49 5.35 -3.94
CA TRP A 20 4.47 3.94 -4.32
C TRP A 20 5.68 3.20 -3.78
N LEU A 21 5.47 1.96 -3.33
CA LEU A 21 6.55 1.00 -3.12
C LEU A 21 6.73 0.20 -4.42
N THR A 22 7.91 0.26 -5.01
CA THR A 22 8.21 -0.47 -6.24
C THR A 22 9.15 -1.64 -5.96
N PHE A 23 8.86 -2.77 -6.58
CA PHE A 23 9.72 -3.96 -6.50
C PHE A 23 10.66 -4.02 -7.70
N ARG A 24 11.93 -4.35 -7.45
CA ARG A 24 12.87 -4.68 -8.52
C ARG A 24 12.57 -6.07 -9.08
N VAL A 25 11.60 -6.16 -9.98
CA VAL A 25 11.05 -7.42 -10.49
C VAL A 25 12.06 -8.28 -11.28
N ALA A 26 13.19 -7.73 -11.71
CA ALA A 26 14.24 -8.50 -12.39
C ALA A 26 15.23 -9.20 -11.43
N LYS A 27 15.12 -8.98 -10.11
CA LYS A 27 16.06 -9.51 -9.11
C LYS A 27 15.35 -10.46 -8.16
N GLU A 28 15.91 -11.65 -7.95
CA GLU A 28 15.45 -12.60 -6.94
C GLU A 28 15.51 -12.00 -5.52
N PRO A 29 14.54 -12.29 -4.62
CA PRO A 29 13.34 -13.10 -4.86
C PRO A 29 12.15 -12.30 -5.42
N MET A 30 12.35 -11.01 -5.69
CA MET A 30 11.28 -10.07 -6.09
C MET A 30 10.75 -10.28 -7.51
N ASN A 31 11.35 -11.15 -8.32
CA ASN A 31 10.78 -11.62 -9.59
C ASN A 31 9.55 -12.53 -9.40
N THR A 32 9.38 -13.15 -8.22
CA THR A 32 8.23 -14.00 -7.93
C THR A 32 6.95 -13.18 -7.70
N LEU A 33 5.96 -13.32 -8.58
CA LEU A 33 4.69 -12.58 -8.51
C LEU A 33 3.96 -12.81 -7.17
N LYS A 34 3.83 -14.08 -6.74
CA LYS A 34 3.13 -14.43 -5.50
C LYS A 34 3.78 -13.82 -4.27
N LEU A 35 5.11 -13.67 -4.27
CA LEU A 35 5.83 -13.02 -3.18
C LEU A 35 5.48 -11.53 -3.12
N ARG A 36 5.45 -10.84 -4.27
CA ARG A 36 5.06 -9.42 -4.31
C ARG A 36 3.60 -9.21 -3.89
N GLN A 37 2.69 -10.09 -4.32
CA GLN A 37 1.29 -10.07 -3.89
C GLN A 37 1.17 -10.30 -2.38
N ALA A 38 1.88 -11.28 -1.84
CA ALA A 38 1.90 -11.55 -0.40
C ALA A 38 2.41 -10.33 0.39
N ILE A 39 3.48 -9.68 -0.07
CA ILE A 39 3.99 -8.45 0.55
C ILE A 39 2.94 -7.34 0.47
N ALA A 40 2.29 -7.13 -0.68
CA ALA A 40 1.27 -6.10 -0.84
C ALA A 40 0.09 -6.27 0.14
N HIS A 41 -0.39 -7.50 0.35
CA HIS A 41 -1.45 -7.80 1.32
C HIS A 41 -0.99 -7.71 2.79
N ALA A 42 0.31 -7.72 3.06
CA ALA A 42 0.86 -7.61 4.41
C ALA A 42 1.04 -6.15 4.88
N ILE A 43 0.87 -5.17 3.98
CA ILE A 43 1.06 -3.75 4.30
C ILE A 43 -0.27 -3.14 4.76
N ASP A 44 -0.30 -2.66 6.01
CA ASP A 44 -1.43 -1.90 6.54
C ASP A 44 -1.30 -0.40 6.16
N VAL A 45 -1.87 -0.06 5.01
CA VAL A 45 -1.85 1.32 4.49
C VAL A 45 -2.61 2.28 5.41
N ALA A 46 -3.70 1.84 6.06
CA ALA A 46 -4.48 2.69 6.94
C ALA A 46 -3.66 3.11 8.17
N SER A 47 -2.95 2.16 8.79
CA SER A 47 -2.04 2.46 9.90
C SER A 47 -0.87 3.39 9.49
N ILE A 48 -0.39 3.31 8.24
CA ILE A 48 0.64 4.24 7.74
C ILE A 48 0.08 5.67 7.62
N ILE A 49 -1.12 5.82 7.05
CA ILE A 49 -1.75 7.14 6.91
C ILE A 49 -2.00 7.75 8.29
N GLU A 50 -2.54 6.97 9.22
CA GLU A 50 -2.84 7.45 10.57
C GLU A 50 -1.57 7.80 11.34
N ASN A 51 -0.63 6.86 11.47
CA ASN A 51 0.47 7.00 12.42
C ASN A 51 1.72 7.68 11.84
N ILE A 52 1.97 7.56 10.53
CA ILE A 52 3.15 8.13 9.88
C ILE A 52 2.80 9.45 9.20
N MET A 53 1.66 9.50 8.51
CA MET A 53 1.21 10.73 7.83
C MET A 53 0.35 11.61 8.74
N MET A 54 0.06 11.19 9.98
CA MET A 54 -0.77 11.94 10.93
C MET A 54 -2.14 12.32 10.33
N GLY A 55 -2.75 11.38 9.60
CA GLY A 55 -4.02 11.58 8.88
C GLY A 55 -3.90 12.44 7.62
N SER A 56 -2.71 12.93 7.26
CA SER A 56 -2.49 13.76 6.07
C SER A 56 -2.33 12.92 4.80
N GLY A 57 -3.41 12.27 4.35
CA GLY A 57 -3.42 11.52 3.10
C GLY A 57 -4.67 10.66 2.94
N GLU A 58 -4.80 10.05 1.78
CA GLU A 58 -5.87 9.09 1.47
C GLU A 58 -5.25 7.83 0.87
N ALA A 59 -5.85 6.67 1.12
CA ALA A 59 -5.38 5.42 0.54
C ALA A 59 -5.71 5.39 -0.95
N ASN A 60 -4.70 5.16 -1.79
CA ASN A 60 -4.91 4.92 -3.20
C ASN A 60 -5.53 3.53 -3.40
N ASN A 61 -6.42 3.42 -4.38
CA ASN A 61 -7.03 2.17 -4.85
C ASN A 61 -6.75 1.91 -6.35
N ALA A 62 -5.89 2.73 -6.95
CA ALA A 62 -5.52 2.68 -8.36
C ALA A 62 -4.19 3.43 -8.57
N PHE A 63 -3.53 3.19 -9.70
CA PHE A 63 -2.27 3.83 -10.04
C PHE A 63 -2.38 5.36 -10.19
N LEU A 64 -3.53 5.85 -10.69
CA LEU A 64 -3.83 7.27 -10.77
C LEU A 64 -4.63 7.70 -9.54
N THR A 65 -4.26 8.85 -8.94
CA THR A 65 -5.06 9.44 -7.86
C THR A 65 -6.42 9.88 -8.37
N ALA A 66 -7.44 9.90 -7.51
CA ALA A 66 -8.81 10.30 -7.83
C ALA A 66 -8.93 11.70 -8.47
N SER A 67 -7.92 12.56 -8.31
CA SER A 67 -7.89 13.89 -8.94
C SER A 67 -7.59 13.87 -10.44
N HIS A 68 -7.15 12.74 -10.99
CA HIS A 68 -6.95 12.58 -12.43
C HIS A 68 -8.28 12.27 -13.12
N MET A 69 -8.52 12.87 -14.28
CA MET A 69 -9.73 12.68 -15.10
C MET A 69 -10.03 11.21 -15.44
N PHE A 70 -8.99 10.39 -15.56
CA PHE A 70 -9.09 8.97 -15.92
C PHE A 70 -8.88 8.04 -14.71
N ALA A 71 -9.01 8.58 -13.49
CA ALA A 71 -8.93 7.76 -12.29
C ALA A 71 -10.15 6.83 -12.20
N GLY A 72 -9.90 5.57 -11.86
CA GLY A 72 -10.92 4.58 -11.60
C GLY A 72 -10.37 3.58 -10.60
N ALA A 73 -11.17 3.23 -9.59
CA ALA A 73 -10.79 2.22 -8.62
C ALA A 73 -10.52 0.89 -9.33
N SER A 74 -9.45 0.21 -8.93
CA SER A 74 -9.16 -1.12 -9.45
C SER A 74 -9.69 -2.17 -8.49
N ASP A 75 -10.58 -3.04 -8.97
CA ASP A 75 -11.12 -4.16 -8.18
C ASP A 75 -10.03 -5.14 -7.71
N SER A 76 -8.90 -5.18 -8.42
CA SER A 76 -7.75 -6.03 -8.10
C SER A 76 -6.72 -5.37 -7.19
N PHE A 77 -7.00 -4.16 -6.66
CA PHE A 77 -6.06 -3.47 -5.78
C PHE A 77 -5.90 -4.23 -4.45
N PRO A 78 -4.67 -4.45 -3.96
CA PRO A 78 -4.45 -5.25 -2.75
C PRO A 78 -5.10 -4.63 -1.50
N THR A 79 -5.84 -5.44 -0.75
CA THR A 79 -6.38 -5.08 0.57
C THR A 79 -5.53 -5.70 1.69
N TYR A 80 -5.35 -4.98 2.80
CA TYR A 80 -4.64 -5.52 3.96
C TYR A 80 -5.32 -6.79 4.49
N ALA A 81 -4.56 -7.88 4.56
CA ALA A 81 -5.02 -9.18 5.01
C ALA A 81 -3.85 -9.96 5.62
N PRO A 82 -3.47 -9.70 6.89
CA PRO A 82 -2.23 -10.20 7.51
C PRO A 82 -2.18 -11.72 7.72
N GLU A 83 -3.33 -12.40 7.66
CA GLU A 83 -3.45 -13.87 7.74
C GLU A 83 -3.17 -14.57 6.39
N ARG A 84 -3.42 -13.88 5.27
CA ARG A 84 -3.20 -14.39 3.91
C ARG A 84 -1.75 -14.48 3.42
N PRO A 85 -0.75 -13.68 3.85
CA PRO A 85 0.58 -13.64 3.23
C PRO A 85 1.32 -14.95 3.45
N TRP A 86 1.22 -15.52 4.66
CA TRP A 86 1.90 -16.75 5.07
C TRP A 86 1.53 -17.97 4.22
N ARG A 87 0.32 -17.97 3.64
CA ARG A 87 -0.15 -19.08 2.79
C ARG A 87 0.46 -19.07 1.40
N CYS A 88 0.91 -17.92 0.90
CA CYS A 88 1.39 -17.78 -0.47
C CYS A 88 2.92 -17.52 -0.58
N LEU A 89 3.69 -17.62 0.52
CA LEU A 89 5.15 -17.54 0.53
C LEU A 89 5.81 -18.87 0.13
N PRO A 90 6.81 -18.87 -0.78
CA PRO A 90 7.60 -20.06 -1.07
C PRO A 90 8.62 -20.30 0.07
N GLY A 91 8.31 -21.25 0.95
CA GLY A 91 9.22 -21.70 2.02
C GLY A 91 8.85 -23.11 2.52
N PRO A 92 9.78 -23.85 3.16
CA PRO A 92 9.65 -25.27 3.46
C PRO A 92 8.56 -25.63 4.50
N ALA A 93 7.87 -24.65 5.08
CA ALA A 93 6.86 -24.83 6.11
C ALA A 93 5.40 -24.94 5.58
N THR A 94 5.18 -24.93 4.26
CA THR A 94 3.83 -24.82 3.66
C THR A 94 3.06 -26.14 3.50
N ARG A 95 3.29 -27.14 4.38
CA ARG A 95 2.56 -28.43 4.34
C ARG A 95 1.05 -28.33 4.68
N ARG A 96 0.53 -27.13 4.98
CA ARG A 96 -0.89 -26.90 5.34
C ARG A 96 -1.61 -25.79 4.58
N ALA A 97 -0.99 -25.14 3.60
CA ALA A 97 -1.64 -24.05 2.86
C ALA A 97 -2.32 -24.56 1.57
N ARG A 98 -3.43 -25.30 1.71
CA ARG A 98 -4.43 -25.38 0.63
C ARG A 98 -5.24 -24.08 0.67
N GLY A 99 -5.29 -23.35 -0.45
CA GLY A 99 -6.19 -22.19 -0.59
C GLY A 99 -5.58 -20.87 -1.07
N CYS A 100 -4.60 -20.88 -1.99
CA CYS A 100 -4.35 -19.69 -2.84
C CYS A 100 -4.83 -20.03 -4.28
N ALA A 101 -6.15 -20.08 -4.48
CA ALA A 101 -6.86 -19.94 -5.76
C ALA A 101 -7.98 -18.92 -5.46
N SER A 102 -8.27 -17.91 -6.27
CA SER A 102 -8.11 -17.65 -7.70
C SER A 102 -8.03 -16.16 -7.94
#